data_AF-A0A0W8CXF9-F1
#
_entry.id   AF-A0A0W8CXF9-F1
#
_cell.length_a   1.000
_cell.length_b   1.000
_cell.length_c   1.000
_cell.angle_alpha   90.00
_cell.angle_beta   90.00
_cell.angle_gamma   90.00
#
_symmetry.space_group_name_H-M   'P 1'
#
loop_
_entity.id
_entity.type
_entity.pdbx_description
1 polymer ?
#
loop_
_entity_poly.entity_id
_entity_poly.type
_entity_poly.pdbx_seq_one_letter_code
_entity_poly.pdbx_strand_id
1 'polypeptide(L)'
;MAPTPIIPGTLAFLGPAHIPGLAEFRYVRVTTVQGDKRSSPRRVSLDGNTPNQDQAARGPSPRRSPYQRRSPRLEQQRVVIPSHDPLIKLSVDVRLKSTVNQRLSSSGRMGTHRVQCDTWDEVKIKLWDIIHHELKSLAASTGTPPVWTFDEQDPAIEMFEKYTSMRMNTKMLDPWTSAKGRRYLMKNQHESVLLSVYKYGNEIAIIGQLRDFEDQCIGPAAANRGGAAAEDLHQLMISSLKEKWGRRFTAQDMSWRLWASLVLKKPRPQHEREIAKGPPPNLVTQFRPASNASDQHLQRVQHSVKMAKKAVQGMQAKINHFEQTVQVLQTAIVFMNQMLENHLDVIEAMGEDVEIQPDSIETTAALADIPNQEDVDHN
;
A
#
# COMPACT_ATOMS: atom_id res chain seq x y z
N MET A 1 19.87 -11.21 -47.68
CA MET A 1 19.40 -12.52 -47.19
C MET A 1 18.41 -13.06 -48.22
N ALA A 2 18.71 -14.19 -48.85
CA ALA A 2 17.82 -14.80 -49.83
C ALA A 2 16.53 -15.32 -49.14
N PRO A 3 15.34 -15.12 -49.73
CA PRO A 3 14.09 -15.59 -49.13
C PRO A 3 14.04 -17.12 -49.17
N THR A 4 13.86 -17.73 -48.01
CA THR A 4 13.67 -19.17 -47.86
C THR A 4 12.38 -19.60 -48.59
N PRO A 5 12.41 -20.66 -49.42
CA PRO A 5 11.22 -21.10 -50.14
C PRO A 5 10.18 -21.65 -49.15
N ILE A 6 8.95 -21.15 -49.26
CA ILE A 6 7.81 -21.58 -48.44
C ILE A 6 7.40 -23.00 -48.84
N ILE A 7 7.36 -23.92 -47.89
CA ILE A 7 7.04 -25.34 -48.13
C ILE A 7 5.52 -25.56 -47.97
N PRO A 8 4.83 -26.17 -48.96
CA PRO A 8 3.41 -26.52 -48.84
C PRO A 8 3.13 -27.40 -47.62
N GLY A 9 2.06 -27.10 -46.88
CA GLY A 9 1.67 -27.78 -45.64
C GLY A 9 2.11 -27.07 -44.36
N THR A 10 3.01 -26.09 -44.46
CA THR A 10 3.53 -25.34 -43.31
C THR A 10 2.62 -24.16 -42.95
N LEU A 11 2.52 -23.86 -41.64
CA LEU A 11 1.90 -22.63 -41.15
C LEU A 11 2.87 -21.47 -41.36
N ALA A 12 2.48 -20.51 -42.19
CA ALA A 12 3.25 -19.29 -42.44
C ALA A 12 2.59 -18.10 -41.74
N PHE A 13 3.39 -17.24 -41.12
CA PHE A 13 2.92 -15.99 -40.54
C PHE A 13 3.05 -14.89 -41.58
N LEU A 14 1.93 -14.45 -42.14
CA LEU A 14 1.90 -13.54 -43.27
C LEU A 14 1.14 -12.26 -42.92
N GLY A 15 1.72 -11.13 -43.32
CA GLY A 15 1.16 -9.79 -43.14
C GLY A 15 0.63 -9.16 -44.42
N PRO A 16 0.10 -7.92 -44.32
CA PRO A 16 -0.53 -7.20 -45.43
C PRO A 16 0.34 -7.06 -46.69
N ALA A 17 1.66 -7.00 -46.51
CA ALA A 17 2.62 -6.91 -47.62
C ALA A 17 2.69 -8.16 -48.51
N HIS A 18 2.23 -9.32 -48.01
CA HIS A 18 2.31 -10.61 -48.71
C HIS A 18 0.97 -11.00 -49.35
N ILE A 19 -0.15 -10.52 -48.80
CA ILE A 19 -1.50 -10.80 -49.29
C ILE A 19 -2.31 -9.49 -49.22
N PRO A 20 -2.56 -8.82 -50.36
CA PRO A 20 -3.40 -7.63 -50.41
C PRO A 20 -4.81 -7.93 -49.88
N GLY A 21 -5.23 -7.25 -48.82
CA GLY A 21 -6.54 -7.42 -48.19
C GLY A 21 -6.52 -8.06 -46.78
N LEU A 22 -5.36 -8.45 -46.26
CA LEU A 22 -5.20 -8.69 -44.83
C LEU A 22 -4.97 -7.37 -44.09
N ALA A 23 -5.80 -7.07 -43.08
CA ALA A 23 -5.64 -5.90 -42.22
C ALA A 23 -4.54 -6.08 -41.16
N GLU A 24 -4.21 -7.33 -40.82
CA GLU A 24 -3.31 -7.70 -39.73
C GLU A 24 -2.54 -8.98 -40.08
N PHE A 25 -1.47 -9.29 -39.35
CA PHE A 25 -0.72 -10.52 -39.53
C PHE A 25 -1.52 -11.74 -39.06
N ARG A 26 -1.57 -12.80 -39.86
CA ARG A 26 -2.26 -14.05 -39.50
C ARG A 26 -1.45 -15.27 -39.87
N TYR A 27 -1.67 -16.34 -39.13
CA TYR A 27 -1.18 -17.67 -39.48
C TYR A 27 -2.04 -18.26 -40.59
N VAL A 28 -1.43 -18.53 -41.74
CA VAL A 28 -2.09 -19.10 -42.91
C VAL A 28 -1.44 -20.43 -43.24
N ARG A 29 -2.25 -21.45 -43.53
CA ARG A 29 -1.73 -22.75 -43.99
C ARG A 29 -1.48 -22.67 -45.48
N VAL A 30 -0.22 -22.83 -45.89
CA VAL A 30 0.16 -22.71 -47.31
C VAL A 30 -0.18 -24.02 -48.01
N THR A 31 -1.17 -24.02 -48.90
CA THR A 31 -1.64 -25.25 -49.58
C THR A 31 -0.89 -25.51 -50.88
N THR A 32 -0.45 -24.47 -51.59
CA THR A 32 0.33 -24.54 -52.83
C THR A 32 1.20 -23.30 -52.96
N VAL A 33 2.41 -23.44 -53.52
CA VAL A 33 3.29 -22.33 -53.86
C VAL A 33 3.48 -22.37 -55.37
N GLN A 34 2.91 -21.41 -56.08
CA GLN A 34 3.02 -21.34 -57.54
C GLN A 34 3.98 -20.21 -57.93
N GLY A 35 5.08 -20.60 -58.55
CA GLY A 35 6.06 -19.69 -59.11
C GLY A 35 5.52 -18.96 -60.33
N ASP A 36 5.62 -17.64 -60.25
CA ASP A 36 5.68 -16.64 -61.32
C ASP A 36 4.44 -16.34 -62.20
N LYS A 37 4.14 -15.03 -62.21
CA LYS A 37 3.32 -14.20 -63.12
C LYS A 37 1.79 -14.32 -63.07
N ARG A 38 1.20 -13.27 -62.47
CA ARG A 38 -0.17 -12.71 -62.64
C ARG A 38 -1.32 -13.72 -62.67
N SER A 39 -1.97 -13.93 -61.52
CA SER A 39 -3.42 -14.17 -61.42
C SER A 39 -3.89 -14.05 -59.97
N SER A 40 -5.01 -13.35 -59.76
CA SER A 40 -5.62 -13.02 -58.47
C SER A 40 -6.10 -14.26 -57.69
N PRO A 41 -5.97 -14.31 -56.34
CA PRO A 41 -6.49 -15.44 -55.57
C PRO A 41 -8.00 -15.31 -55.35
N ARG A 42 -8.73 -16.39 -55.69
CA ARG A 42 -10.18 -16.55 -55.52
C ARG A 42 -10.47 -17.09 -54.11
N ARG A 43 -11.41 -16.48 -53.38
CA ARG A 43 -11.94 -17.00 -52.11
C ARG A 43 -12.60 -18.36 -52.33
N VAL A 44 -12.23 -19.36 -51.53
CA VAL A 44 -12.93 -20.66 -51.47
C VAL A 44 -13.58 -20.81 -50.11
N SER A 45 -14.90 -20.99 -50.12
CA SER A 45 -15.74 -21.31 -48.98
C SER A 45 -15.60 -22.80 -48.63
N LEU A 46 -15.45 -23.11 -47.35
CA LEU A 46 -15.39 -24.48 -46.83
C LEU A 46 -16.79 -24.88 -46.37
N ASP A 47 -17.57 -25.51 -47.26
CA ASP A 47 -18.68 -26.39 -46.89
C ASP A 47 -18.90 -27.43 -47.99
N GLY A 48 -18.95 -28.71 -47.60
CA GLY A 48 -19.51 -29.81 -48.38
C GLY A 48 -18.51 -30.75 -49.06
N ASN A 49 -18.29 -31.92 -48.48
CA ASN A 49 -17.72 -33.10 -49.15
C ASN A 49 -18.65 -34.30 -48.91
N THR A 50 -19.28 -34.83 -49.96
CA THR A 50 -19.57 -36.28 -50.17
C THR A 50 -20.05 -36.49 -51.63
N PRO A 51 -19.96 -37.71 -52.21
CA PRO A 51 -19.06 -37.96 -53.34
C PRO A 51 -19.76 -38.39 -54.65
N ASN A 52 -18.93 -38.48 -55.70
CA ASN A 52 -19.17 -38.85 -57.10
C ASN A 52 -20.24 -39.92 -57.39
N GLN A 53 -21.02 -39.67 -58.45
CA GLN A 53 -21.32 -40.67 -59.49
C GLN A 53 -21.60 -39.99 -60.84
N ASP A 54 -20.81 -40.38 -61.85
CA ASP A 54 -20.96 -39.99 -63.26
C ASP A 54 -22.13 -40.73 -63.93
N GLN A 55 -22.88 -40.01 -64.78
CA GLN A 55 -23.12 -40.29 -66.21
C GLN A 55 -24.51 -39.84 -66.71
N ALA A 56 -24.45 -38.83 -67.57
CA ALA A 56 -25.02 -38.76 -68.92
C ALA A 56 -26.56 -38.79 -69.17
N ALA A 57 -27.03 -37.64 -69.66
CA ALA A 57 -27.68 -37.43 -70.97
C ALA A 57 -29.21 -37.28 -71.08
N ARG A 58 -29.57 -36.10 -71.63
CA ARG A 58 -30.68 -35.76 -72.57
C ARG A 58 -32.12 -35.72 -72.01
N GLY A 59 -32.75 -34.54 -72.18
CA GLY A 59 -34.20 -34.29 -71.98
C GLY A 59 -35.08 -34.88 -73.09
N PRO A 60 -36.33 -34.42 -73.34
CA PRO A 60 -37.08 -33.30 -72.75
C PRO A 60 -38.48 -33.67 -72.19
N SER A 61 -39.16 -32.68 -71.60
CA SER A 61 -40.56 -32.69 -71.10
C SER A 61 -41.59 -33.25 -72.10
N PRO A 62 -42.73 -33.80 -71.65
CA PRO A 62 -43.96 -32.97 -71.62
C PRO A 62 -45.08 -33.34 -70.61
N ARG A 63 -45.93 -32.32 -70.34
CA ARG A 63 -47.40 -32.34 -70.11
C ARG A 63 -48.02 -32.85 -68.78
N ARG A 64 -48.60 -31.87 -68.06
CA ARG A 64 -49.93 -31.79 -67.40
C ARG A 64 -50.69 -33.10 -67.12
N SER A 65 -51.13 -33.28 -65.86
CA SER A 65 -52.57 -33.38 -65.53
C SER A 65 -52.82 -33.23 -64.01
N PRO A 66 -53.92 -32.60 -63.57
CA PRO A 66 -54.20 -32.24 -62.18
C PRO A 66 -55.21 -33.20 -61.53
N TYR A 67 -54.92 -33.69 -60.32
CA TYR A 67 -55.99 -34.15 -59.42
C TYR A 67 -55.73 -33.69 -58.00
N GLN A 68 -56.58 -32.76 -57.58
CA GLN A 68 -56.89 -32.44 -56.20
C GLN A 68 -57.36 -33.70 -55.45
N ARG A 69 -56.84 -33.89 -54.25
CA ARG A 69 -57.68 -34.27 -53.11
C ARG A 69 -57.13 -33.61 -51.84
N ARG A 70 -57.82 -32.53 -51.46
CA ARG A 70 -57.83 -32.02 -50.09
C ARG A 70 -58.36 -33.12 -49.18
N SER A 71 -57.60 -33.43 -48.14
CA SER A 71 -58.16 -34.01 -46.91
C SER A 71 -58.05 -32.98 -45.79
N PRO A 72 -59.04 -32.86 -44.90
CA PRO A 72 -59.16 -31.71 -44.00
C PRO A 72 -58.22 -31.82 -42.79
N ARG A 73 -57.54 -30.71 -42.57
CA ARG A 73 -56.95 -30.17 -41.35
C ARG A 73 -57.69 -30.62 -40.07
N LEU A 74 -57.05 -31.51 -39.29
CA LEU A 74 -57.24 -31.60 -37.84
C LEU A 74 -56.17 -30.73 -37.17
N GLU A 75 -56.50 -29.45 -37.02
CA GLU A 75 -55.86 -28.58 -36.04
C GLU A 75 -56.71 -28.63 -34.77
N GLN A 76 -56.12 -29.11 -33.67
CA GLN A 76 -56.38 -28.80 -32.25
C GLN A 76 -55.93 -30.03 -31.43
N GLN A 77 -54.97 -29.99 -30.51
CA GLN A 77 -54.34 -28.90 -29.78
C GLN A 77 -52.85 -29.23 -29.61
N ARG A 78 -51.95 -28.31 -30.01
CA ARG A 78 -50.62 -28.27 -29.40
C ARG A 78 -50.83 -27.86 -27.96
N VAL A 79 -50.74 -28.82 -27.04
CA VAL A 79 -50.33 -28.52 -25.67
C VAL A 79 -49.00 -27.80 -25.80
N VAL A 80 -48.97 -26.52 -25.45
CA VAL A 80 -47.72 -25.80 -25.23
C VAL A 80 -47.11 -26.45 -23.99
N ILE A 81 -46.35 -27.52 -24.22
CA ILE A 81 -45.37 -27.98 -23.24
C ILE A 81 -44.39 -26.81 -23.14
N PRO A 82 -44.25 -26.16 -21.97
CA PRO A 82 -43.19 -25.18 -21.81
C PRO A 82 -41.89 -25.93 -22.10
N SER A 83 -41.17 -25.46 -23.12
CA SER A 83 -39.84 -25.94 -23.48
C SER A 83 -38.91 -25.64 -22.31
N HIS A 84 -38.96 -26.45 -21.26
CA HIS A 84 -37.87 -26.54 -20.30
C HIS A 84 -36.67 -27.00 -21.11
N ASP A 85 -35.67 -26.13 -21.23
CA ASP A 85 -34.37 -26.53 -21.75
C ASP A 85 -33.96 -27.83 -21.03
N PRO A 86 -33.51 -28.85 -21.77
CA PRO A 86 -33.21 -30.13 -21.18
C PRO A 86 -32.12 -29.96 -20.11
N LEU A 87 -32.49 -30.32 -18.88
CA LEU A 87 -31.66 -30.30 -17.68
C LEU A 87 -30.21 -30.70 -17.97
N ILE A 88 -29.28 -29.78 -17.72
CA ILE A 88 -27.86 -29.96 -18.02
C ILE A 88 -27.27 -30.91 -16.97
N LYS A 89 -26.79 -32.07 -17.39
CA LYS A 89 -26.13 -33.08 -16.54
C LYS A 89 -24.70 -33.29 -17.02
N LEU A 90 -23.73 -33.03 -16.15
CA LEU A 90 -22.31 -33.17 -16.47
C LEU A 90 -21.57 -33.89 -15.33
N SER A 91 -20.64 -34.76 -15.70
CA SER A 91 -19.64 -35.31 -14.77
C SER A 91 -18.30 -34.63 -15.08
N VAL A 92 -17.79 -33.82 -14.15
CA VAL A 92 -16.61 -32.98 -14.33
C VAL A 92 -15.47 -33.46 -13.43
N ASP A 93 -14.38 -33.99 -14.00
CA ASP A 93 -13.13 -34.24 -13.27
C ASP A 93 -12.33 -32.93 -13.20
N VAL A 94 -12.12 -32.44 -11.98
CA VAL A 94 -11.46 -31.14 -11.74
C VAL A 94 -10.00 -31.40 -11.36
N ARG A 95 -9.09 -30.73 -12.08
CA ARG A 95 -7.64 -30.83 -11.87
C ARG A 95 -7.04 -29.47 -11.63
N LEU A 96 -6.33 -29.33 -10.52
CA LEU A 96 -5.57 -28.14 -10.20
C LEU A 96 -4.15 -28.25 -10.79
N LYS A 97 -3.78 -27.24 -11.57
CA LYS A 97 -2.49 -27.12 -12.24
C LYS A 97 -1.81 -25.81 -11.85
N SER A 98 -0.49 -25.86 -11.73
CA SER A 98 0.35 -24.68 -11.54
C SER A 98 0.67 -23.99 -12.87
N THR A 99 0.65 -24.73 -13.99
CA THR A 99 0.89 -24.20 -15.34
C THR A 99 -0.04 -24.83 -16.37
N VAL A 100 -0.28 -24.16 -17.49
CA VAL A 100 -1.17 -24.65 -18.55
C VAL A 100 -0.73 -26.02 -19.10
N ASN A 101 0.56 -26.14 -19.41
CA ASN A 101 1.13 -27.34 -20.03
C ASN A 101 1.54 -28.43 -19.03
N GLN A 102 1.18 -28.28 -17.75
CA GLN A 102 1.42 -29.33 -16.75
C GLN A 102 0.69 -30.62 -17.16
N ARG A 103 1.40 -31.75 -17.07
CA ARG A 103 0.84 -33.08 -17.35
C ARG A 103 -0.22 -33.42 -16.30
N LEU A 104 -1.26 -34.16 -16.71
CA LEU A 104 -2.33 -34.56 -15.77
C LEU A 104 -1.83 -35.45 -14.63
N SER A 105 -0.84 -36.30 -14.90
CA SER A 105 -0.24 -37.18 -13.88
C SER A 105 0.44 -36.42 -12.75
N SER A 106 0.90 -35.19 -13.01
CA SER A 106 1.53 -34.33 -12.01
C SER A 106 0.62 -33.21 -11.51
N SER A 107 -0.63 -33.15 -11.98
CA SER A 107 -1.62 -32.16 -11.53
C SER A 107 -2.35 -32.63 -10.26
N GLY A 108 -2.69 -31.70 -9.38
CA GLY A 108 -3.50 -31.99 -8.19
C GLY A 108 -4.90 -32.42 -8.60
N ARG A 109 -5.42 -33.51 -8.02
CA ARG A 109 -6.80 -33.95 -8.27
C ARG A 109 -7.72 -33.36 -7.22
N MET A 110 -8.70 -32.57 -7.64
CA MET A 110 -9.74 -32.05 -6.74
C MET A 110 -10.93 -33.02 -6.64
N GLY A 111 -11.09 -33.89 -7.64
CA GLY A 111 -12.09 -34.95 -7.63
C GLY A 111 -13.01 -34.86 -8.84
N THR A 112 -14.02 -35.75 -8.87
CA THR A 112 -15.02 -35.78 -9.93
C THR A 112 -16.35 -35.32 -9.35
N HIS A 113 -16.91 -34.26 -9.93
CA HIS A 113 -18.12 -33.59 -9.46
C HIS A 113 -19.24 -33.78 -10.47
N ARG A 114 -20.43 -34.16 -9.99
CA ARG A 114 -21.62 -34.24 -10.83
C ARG A 114 -22.40 -32.95 -10.69
N VAL A 115 -22.62 -32.27 -11.80
CA VAL A 115 -23.33 -31.00 -11.86
C VAL A 115 -24.63 -31.21 -12.61
N GLN A 116 -25.74 -30.84 -11.98
CA GLN A 116 -27.08 -30.85 -12.55
C GLN A 116 -27.69 -29.47 -12.34
N CYS A 117 -27.98 -28.75 -13.42
CA CYS A 117 -28.49 -27.38 -13.41
C CYS A 117 -29.42 -27.12 -14.60
N ASP A 118 -30.22 -26.06 -14.51
CA ASP A 118 -31.13 -25.66 -15.56
C ASP A 118 -30.45 -24.72 -16.58
N THR A 119 -29.44 -23.97 -16.14
CA THR A 119 -28.72 -23.00 -16.98
C THR A 119 -27.20 -23.22 -16.95
N TRP A 120 -26.50 -22.75 -17.99
CA TRP A 120 -25.03 -22.82 -18.04
C TRP A 120 -24.35 -21.85 -17.06
N ASP A 121 -25.02 -20.76 -16.70
CA ASP A 121 -24.52 -19.82 -15.70
C ASP A 121 -24.53 -20.46 -14.30
N GLU A 122 -25.58 -21.22 -13.95
CA GLU A 122 -25.60 -22.03 -12.73
C GLU A 122 -24.49 -23.09 -12.72
N VAL A 123 -24.20 -23.73 -13.87
CA VAL A 123 -23.06 -24.65 -13.98
C VAL A 123 -21.76 -23.91 -13.69
N LYS A 124 -21.57 -22.70 -14.24
CA LYS A 124 -20.39 -21.86 -14.01
C LYS A 124 -20.26 -21.50 -12.52
N ILE A 125 -21.35 -21.09 -11.86
CA ILE A 125 -21.39 -20.76 -10.44
C ILE A 125 -21.02 -21.97 -9.58
N LYS A 126 -21.65 -23.14 -9.79
CA LYS A 126 -21.34 -24.35 -9.00
C LYS A 126 -19.89 -24.80 -9.16
N LEU A 127 -19.34 -24.69 -10.38
CA LEU A 127 -17.92 -25.01 -10.61
C LEU A 127 -17.00 -23.97 -9.95
N TRP A 128 -17.39 -22.70 -9.95
CA TRP A 128 -16.65 -21.64 -9.27
C TRP A 128 -16.57 -21.89 -7.76
N ASP A 129 -17.69 -22.23 -7.12
CA ASP A 129 -17.74 -22.52 -5.68
C ASP A 129 -16.76 -23.64 -5.29
N ILE A 130 -16.60 -24.65 -6.16
CA ILE A 130 -15.64 -25.75 -5.96
C ILE A 130 -14.19 -25.29 -6.03
N ILE A 131 -13.85 -24.34 -6.90
CA ILE A 131 -12.45 -24.04 -7.25
C ILE A 131 -11.91 -22.75 -6.60
N HIS A 132 -12.77 -21.80 -6.24
CA HIS A 132 -12.34 -20.43 -5.94
C HIS A 132 -11.37 -20.34 -4.75
N HIS A 133 -11.52 -21.20 -3.74
CA HIS A 133 -10.63 -21.24 -2.58
C HIS A 133 -9.18 -21.62 -2.91
N GLU A 134 -8.96 -22.36 -4.00
CA GLU A 134 -7.63 -22.80 -4.44
C GLU A 134 -6.93 -21.77 -5.35
N LEU A 135 -7.68 -20.77 -5.84
CA LEU A 135 -7.17 -19.76 -6.74
C LEU A 135 -6.32 -18.71 -6.00
N LYS A 136 -5.34 -18.17 -6.71
CA LYS A 136 -4.54 -17.02 -6.31
C LYS A 136 -4.71 -15.92 -7.35
N SER A 137 -4.34 -14.68 -7.01
CA SER A 137 -4.40 -13.54 -7.92
C SER A 137 -3.72 -13.86 -9.26
N LEU A 138 -4.30 -13.34 -10.36
CA LEU A 138 -3.85 -13.63 -11.73
C LEU A 138 -2.40 -13.20 -11.92
N ALA A 139 -1.63 -14.06 -12.59
CA ALA A 139 -0.35 -13.68 -13.14
C ALA A 139 -0.57 -12.87 -14.42
N ALA A 140 0.09 -11.73 -14.52
CA ALA A 140 0.16 -10.92 -15.73
C ALA A 140 1.62 -10.76 -16.13
N SER A 141 1.91 -10.75 -17.43
CA SER A 141 3.24 -10.40 -17.93
C SER A 141 3.16 -9.22 -18.87
N THR A 142 4.06 -8.25 -18.70
CA THR A 142 4.18 -7.10 -19.61
C THR A 142 5.57 -7.04 -20.24
N GLY A 143 5.62 -6.61 -21.50
CA GLY A 143 6.86 -6.39 -22.24
C GLY A 143 7.57 -7.65 -22.76
N THR A 144 8.75 -7.43 -23.35
CA THR A 144 9.68 -8.46 -23.82
C THR A 144 11.11 -8.03 -23.45
N PRO A 145 11.83 -8.77 -22.57
CA PRO A 145 11.42 -10.00 -21.89
C PRO A 145 10.23 -9.80 -20.91
N PRO A 146 9.45 -10.86 -20.62
CA PRO A 146 8.25 -10.75 -19.80
C PRO A 146 8.60 -10.37 -18.36
N VAL A 147 8.10 -9.22 -17.93
CA VAL A 147 8.09 -8.81 -16.53
C VAL A 147 6.79 -9.27 -15.91
N TRP A 148 6.90 -10.14 -14.93
CA TRP A 148 5.77 -10.75 -14.25
C TRP A 148 5.27 -9.86 -13.12
N THR A 149 3.95 -9.72 -13.04
CA THR A 149 3.25 -9.00 -11.98
C THR A 149 1.99 -9.77 -11.57
N PHE A 150 1.41 -9.37 -10.45
CA PHE A 150 0.06 -9.77 -10.12
C PHE A 150 -0.94 -8.76 -10.68
N ASP A 151 -2.07 -9.27 -11.16
CA ASP A 151 -3.27 -8.44 -11.27
C ASP A 151 -3.76 -8.13 -9.85
N GLU A 152 -4.06 -6.87 -9.56
CA GLU A 152 -4.44 -6.38 -8.22
C GLU A 152 -5.83 -6.86 -7.78
N GLN A 153 -6.59 -7.43 -8.72
CA GLN A 153 -7.95 -7.90 -8.51
C GLN A 153 -7.95 -9.31 -7.89
N ASP A 154 -8.75 -9.48 -6.84
CA ASP A 154 -8.99 -10.79 -6.24
C ASP A 154 -9.75 -11.70 -7.23
N PRO A 155 -9.55 -13.04 -7.16
CA PRO A 155 -10.26 -13.96 -8.03
C PRO A 155 -11.79 -13.77 -7.95
N ALA A 156 -12.39 -13.36 -9.06
CA ALA A 156 -13.83 -13.19 -9.19
C ALA A 156 -14.38 -14.13 -10.26
N ILE A 157 -15.67 -14.49 -10.16
CA ILE A 157 -16.34 -15.41 -11.10
C ILE A 157 -16.32 -14.91 -12.55
N GLU A 158 -16.25 -13.59 -12.76
CA GLU A 158 -16.10 -12.97 -14.07
C GLU A 158 -14.79 -13.40 -14.76
N MET A 159 -13.75 -13.72 -13.97
CA MET A 159 -12.45 -14.17 -14.46
C MET A 159 -12.35 -15.69 -14.63
N PHE A 160 -13.44 -16.45 -14.42
CA PHE A 160 -13.45 -17.91 -14.47
C PHE A 160 -12.73 -18.50 -15.68
N GLU A 161 -12.89 -17.88 -16.85
CA GLU A 161 -12.28 -18.33 -18.12
C GLU A 161 -10.76 -18.10 -18.17
N LYS A 162 -10.25 -17.10 -17.45
CA LYS A 162 -8.80 -16.90 -17.29
C LYS A 162 -8.17 -17.95 -16.38
N TYR A 163 -8.95 -18.53 -15.46
CA TYR A 163 -8.50 -19.55 -14.52
C TYR A 163 -8.72 -20.98 -14.99
N THR A 164 -9.58 -21.20 -15.99
CA THR A 164 -10.01 -22.56 -16.32
C THR A 164 -9.93 -22.86 -17.79
N SER A 165 -9.78 -24.13 -18.11
CA SER A 165 -10.03 -24.63 -19.46
C SER A 165 -10.77 -25.96 -19.39
N MET A 166 -11.78 -26.10 -20.25
CA MET A 166 -12.61 -27.27 -20.29
C MET A 166 -12.27 -28.09 -21.53
N ARG A 167 -12.07 -29.40 -21.34
CA ARG A 167 -11.85 -30.31 -22.46
C ARG A 167 -12.51 -31.63 -22.26
N MET A 168 -12.83 -32.26 -23.38
CA MET A 168 -13.43 -33.57 -23.43
C MET A 168 -12.70 -34.38 -24.49
N ASN A 169 -12.10 -35.48 -24.07
CA ASN A 169 -11.15 -36.24 -24.88
C ASN A 169 -10.04 -35.31 -25.41
N THR A 170 -9.90 -35.18 -26.73
CA THR A 170 -8.89 -34.32 -27.37
C THR A 170 -9.40 -32.92 -27.70
N LYS A 171 -10.70 -32.63 -27.48
CA LYS A 171 -11.32 -31.36 -27.90
C LYS A 171 -11.36 -30.36 -26.74
N MET A 172 -10.78 -29.18 -26.96
CA MET A 172 -11.01 -28.00 -26.13
C MET A 172 -12.42 -27.47 -26.37
N LEU A 173 -13.09 -27.11 -25.28
CA LEU A 173 -14.47 -26.65 -25.28
C LEU A 173 -14.54 -25.31 -24.53
N ASP A 174 -15.35 -24.40 -25.06
CA ASP A 174 -15.74 -23.17 -24.40
C ASP A 174 -17.28 -23.09 -24.38
N PRO A 175 -17.92 -23.75 -23.41
CA PRO A 175 -19.37 -23.73 -23.30
C PRO A 175 -19.91 -22.39 -22.79
N TRP A 176 -19.05 -21.52 -22.26
CA TRP A 176 -19.44 -20.24 -21.68
C TRP A 176 -19.82 -19.28 -22.80
N THR A 177 -18.97 -19.15 -23.82
CA THR A 177 -19.23 -18.26 -24.96
C THR A 177 -19.87 -18.99 -26.15
N SER A 178 -19.56 -20.27 -26.38
CA SER A 178 -19.94 -20.97 -27.61
C SER A 178 -21.10 -21.95 -27.43
N ALA A 179 -22.22 -21.68 -28.12
CA ALA A 179 -23.34 -22.62 -28.22
C ALA A 179 -22.95 -23.97 -28.84
N LYS A 180 -21.88 -24.02 -29.66
CA LYS A 180 -21.35 -25.27 -30.21
C LYS A 180 -20.74 -26.15 -29.12
N GLY A 181 -20.04 -25.55 -28.16
CA GLY A 181 -19.49 -26.24 -26.99
C GLY A 181 -20.60 -26.83 -26.12
N ARG A 182 -21.64 -26.04 -25.84
CA ARG A 182 -22.83 -26.48 -25.10
C ARG A 182 -23.50 -27.68 -25.74
N ARG A 183 -23.80 -27.61 -27.04
CA ARG A 183 -24.40 -28.72 -27.80
C ARG A 183 -23.52 -29.98 -27.79
N TYR A 184 -22.20 -29.82 -27.87
CA TYR A 184 -21.28 -30.95 -27.82
C TYR A 184 -21.30 -31.64 -26.45
N LEU A 185 -21.33 -30.88 -25.37
CA LEU A 185 -21.40 -31.41 -24.00
C LEU A 185 -22.74 -32.12 -23.76
N MET A 186 -23.85 -31.54 -24.19
CA MET A 186 -25.17 -32.15 -24.04
C MET A 186 -25.31 -33.46 -24.82
N LYS A 187 -24.74 -33.53 -26.04
CA LYS A 187 -24.73 -34.76 -26.83
C LYS A 187 -23.93 -35.89 -26.15
N ASN A 188 -22.93 -35.54 -25.36
CA ASN A 188 -22.02 -36.49 -24.72
C ASN A 188 -22.13 -36.45 -23.18
N GLN A 189 -23.32 -36.18 -22.63
CA GLN A 189 -23.56 -36.01 -21.18
C GLN A 189 -23.12 -37.20 -20.29
N HIS A 190 -22.95 -38.39 -20.87
CA HIS A 190 -22.54 -39.60 -20.16
C HIS A 190 -21.03 -39.75 -20.00
N GLU A 191 -20.24 -38.96 -20.72
CA GLU A 191 -18.79 -38.98 -20.65
C GLU A 191 -18.28 -37.93 -19.65
N SER A 192 -17.12 -38.20 -19.04
CA SER A 192 -16.50 -37.27 -18.10
C SER A 192 -15.80 -36.12 -18.83
N VAL A 193 -16.11 -34.90 -18.42
CA VAL A 193 -15.45 -33.68 -18.87
C VAL A 193 -14.29 -33.38 -17.94
N LEU A 194 -13.15 -32.94 -18.47
CA LEU A 194 -12.00 -32.53 -17.68
C LEU A 194 -11.94 -31.00 -17.60
N LEU A 195 -12.02 -30.47 -16.37
CA LEU A 195 -11.78 -29.06 -16.07
C LEU A 195 -10.37 -28.89 -15.51
N SER A 196 -9.49 -28.25 -16.28
CA SER A 196 -8.18 -27.84 -15.78
C SER A 196 -8.30 -26.45 -15.17
N VAL A 197 -7.93 -26.32 -13.89
CA VAL A 197 -7.93 -25.10 -13.10
C VAL A 197 -6.49 -24.66 -12.91
N TYR A 198 -6.16 -23.42 -13.22
CA TYR A 198 -4.81 -22.88 -13.15
C TYR A 198 -4.67 -21.98 -11.94
N LYS A 199 -3.75 -22.31 -11.02
CA LYS A 199 -3.60 -21.62 -9.73
C LYS A 199 -3.43 -20.09 -9.86
N TYR A 200 -2.69 -19.63 -10.87
CA TYR A 200 -2.40 -18.21 -11.15
C TYR A 200 -2.98 -17.74 -12.50
N GLY A 201 -3.95 -18.48 -13.06
CA GLY A 201 -4.49 -18.21 -14.39
C GLY A 201 -3.71 -18.87 -15.54
N ASN A 202 -4.18 -18.60 -16.76
CA ASN A 202 -3.76 -19.26 -18.00
C ASN A 202 -2.56 -18.59 -18.71
N GLU A 203 -2.02 -17.49 -18.19
CA GLU A 203 -0.82 -16.82 -18.75
C GLU A 203 0.48 -17.62 -18.52
N ILE A 204 0.56 -18.39 -17.42
CA ILE A 204 1.73 -19.21 -17.11
C ILE A 204 1.65 -20.54 -17.87
N ALA A 205 2.26 -20.59 -19.05
CA ALA A 205 2.21 -21.76 -19.93
C ALA A 205 3.12 -22.90 -19.45
N ILE A 206 4.35 -22.59 -19.03
CA ILE A 206 5.40 -23.58 -18.73
C ILE A 206 6.03 -23.38 -17.35
N ILE A 207 6.71 -24.41 -16.85
CA ILE A 207 7.35 -24.38 -15.53
C ILE A 207 8.46 -23.35 -15.40
N GLY A 208 9.14 -22.99 -16.50
CA GLY A 208 10.14 -21.90 -16.50
C GLY A 208 9.50 -20.56 -16.15
N GLN A 209 8.41 -20.20 -16.84
CA GLN A 209 7.63 -19.00 -16.54
C GLN A 209 7.07 -19.00 -15.12
N LEU A 210 6.66 -20.16 -14.60
CA LEU A 210 6.23 -20.26 -13.20
C LEU A 210 7.36 -19.91 -12.24
N ARG A 211 8.59 -20.38 -12.49
CA ARG A 211 9.75 -20.03 -11.66
C ARG A 211 10.08 -18.55 -11.79
N ASP A 212 10.06 -17.99 -13.00
CA ASP A 212 10.31 -16.56 -13.21
C ASP A 212 9.25 -15.71 -12.50
N PHE A 213 7.98 -16.11 -12.58
CA PHE A 213 6.87 -15.49 -11.86
C PHE A 213 7.04 -15.64 -10.34
N GLU A 214 7.39 -16.83 -9.86
CA GLU A 214 7.65 -17.06 -8.45
C GLU A 214 8.81 -16.19 -7.97
N ASP A 215 9.94 -16.16 -8.64
CA ASP A 215 11.11 -15.34 -8.28
C ASP A 215 10.81 -13.83 -8.30
N GLN A 216 10.02 -13.37 -9.28
CA GLN A 216 9.66 -11.95 -9.41
C GLN A 216 8.54 -11.52 -8.46
N CYS A 217 7.60 -12.41 -8.11
CA CYS A 217 6.35 -12.01 -7.47
C CYS A 217 6.08 -12.67 -6.11
N ILE A 218 6.56 -13.90 -5.88
CA ILE A 218 6.20 -14.73 -4.71
C ILE A 218 7.40 -14.98 -3.78
N GLY A 219 8.58 -15.21 -4.37
CA GLY A 219 9.81 -15.58 -3.70
C GLY A 219 10.37 -14.41 -2.89
N PRO A 220 11.24 -14.72 -1.92
CA PRO A 220 11.99 -13.69 -1.22
C PRO A 220 12.75 -12.89 -2.27
N ALA A 221 12.51 -11.59 -2.30
CA ALA A 221 13.19 -10.71 -3.21
C ALA A 221 14.71 -10.78 -2.95
N ALA A 222 15.41 -11.40 -3.90
CA ALA A 222 16.85 -11.64 -3.89
C ALA A 222 17.39 -12.13 -2.53
N ALA A 223 17.31 -13.43 -2.28
CA ALA A 223 18.14 -14.06 -1.26
C ALA A 223 19.59 -14.05 -1.75
N ASN A 224 20.50 -13.43 -1.01
CA ASN A 224 21.93 -13.63 -1.25
C ASN A 224 22.30 -15.11 -0.99
N ARG A 225 23.51 -15.54 -1.40
CA ARG A 225 23.98 -16.94 -1.27
C ARG A 225 23.96 -17.51 0.17
N GLY A 226 23.61 -16.69 1.19
CA GLY A 226 23.41 -17.08 2.58
C GLY A 226 21.96 -17.01 3.08
N GLY A 227 20.95 -16.78 2.23
CA GLY A 227 19.54 -16.78 2.63
C GLY A 227 19.04 -15.51 3.32
N ALA A 228 19.81 -14.43 3.34
CA ALA A 228 19.34 -13.12 3.81
C ALA A 228 18.75 -12.32 2.64
N ALA A 229 17.64 -11.60 2.90
CA ALA A 229 17.11 -10.63 1.96
C ALA A 229 18.22 -9.61 1.62
N ALA A 230 18.43 -9.35 0.32
CA ALA A 230 19.43 -8.38 -0.13
C ALA A 230 19.32 -7.07 0.67
N GLU A 231 20.41 -6.67 1.32
CA GLU A 231 20.47 -5.46 2.15
C GLU A 231 19.92 -4.24 1.40
N ASP A 232 20.15 -4.18 0.09
CA ASP A 232 19.66 -3.14 -0.82
C ASP A 232 18.13 -3.03 -0.82
N LEU A 233 17.42 -4.16 -0.76
CA LEU A 233 15.96 -4.18 -0.71
C LEU A 233 15.45 -3.72 0.67
N HIS A 234 16.13 -4.12 1.74
CA HIS A 234 15.82 -3.61 3.08
C HIS A 234 15.96 -2.09 3.13
N GLN A 235 17.03 -1.54 2.56
CA GLN A 235 17.26 -0.10 2.51
C GLN A 235 16.23 0.64 1.64
N LEU A 236 15.84 0.07 0.50
CA LEU A 236 14.75 0.60 -0.33
C LEU A 236 13.41 0.63 0.41
N MET A 237 13.09 -0.44 1.13
CA MET A 237 11.86 -0.53 1.91
C MET A 237 11.86 0.47 3.09
N ILE A 238 12.99 0.60 3.79
CA ILE A 238 13.15 1.61 4.85
C ILE A 238 12.95 3.02 4.29
N SER A 239 13.52 3.30 3.12
CA SER A 239 13.38 4.59 2.44
C SER A 239 11.92 4.87 2.10
N SER A 240 11.22 3.90 1.53
CA SER A 240 9.78 4.01 1.18
C SER A 240 8.91 4.24 2.43
N LEU A 241 9.21 3.56 3.54
CA LEU A 241 8.51 3.76 4.81
C LEU A 241 8.77 5.16 5.39
N LYS A 242 10.03 5.62 5.37
CA LYS A 242 10.41 6.96 5.85
C LYS A 242 9.84 8.08 4.98
N GLU A 243 9.74 7.88 3.67
CA GLU A 243 9.11 8.83 2.76
C GLU A 243 7.63 9.03 3.11
N LYS A 244 6.89 7.94 3.30
CA LYS A 244 5.45 8.00 3.60
C LYS A 244 5.16 8.46 5.03
N TRP A 245 5.94 7.99 6.01
CA TRP A 245 5.60 8.12 7.42
C TRP A 245 6.59 8.95 8.24
N GLY A 246 7.76 9.27 7.72
CA GLY A 246 8.81 10.00 8.45
C GLY A 246 8.41 11.42 8.86
N ARG A 247 7.40 12.01 8.20
CA ARG A 247 6.81 13.29 8.63
C ARG A 247 5.89 13.17 9.85
N ARG A 248 5.32 11.99 10.07
CA ARG A 248 4.30 11.76 11.12
C ARG A 248 4.89 11.04 12.32
N PHE A 249 5.89 10.19 12.08
CA PHE A 249 6.54 9.39 13.10
C PHE A 249 8.07 9.55 13.05
N THR A 250 8.68 9.60 14.22
CA THR A 250 10.12 9.54 14.45
C THR A 250 10.45 8.31 15.27
N ALA A 251 11.48 7.57 14.87
CA ALA A 251 11.93 6.36 15.53
C ALA A 251 13.41 6.10 15.21
N GLN A 252 14.04 5.21 15.97
CA GLN A 252 15.41 4.76 15.69
C GLN A 252 15.47 3.95 14.38
N ASP A 253 16.62 3.96 13.71
CA ASP A 253 16.81 3.24 12.44
C ASP A 253 16.51 1.74 12.56
N MET A 254 16.79 1.13 13.72
CA MET A 254 16.47 -0.26 13.98
C MET A 254 14.96 -0.54 13.96
N SER A 255 14.14 0.39 14.47
CA SER A 255 12.67 0.26 14.45
C SER A 255 12.12 0.34 13.03
N TRP A 256 12.69 1.21 12.19
CA TRP A 256 12.37 1.26 10.75
C TRP A 256 12.78 -0.03 10.03
N ARG A 257 13.96 -0.58 10.37
CA ARG A 257 14.46 -1.84 9.80
C ARG A 257 13.59 -3.03 10.22
N LEU A 258 13.15 -3.08 11.48
CA LEU A 258 12.21 -4.10 11.95
C LEU A 258 10.87 -4.01 11.21
N TRP A 259 10.33 -2.80 11.03
CA TRP A 259 9.10 -2.62 10.26
C TRP A 259 9.29 -3.05 8.79
N ALA A 260 10.36 -2.60 8.13
CA ALA A 260 10.69 -3.03 6.76
C ALA A 260 10.77 -4.56 6.65
N SER A 261 11.39 -5.24 7.63
CA SER A 261 11.47 -6.71 7.65
C SER A 261 10.09 -7.38 7.72
N LEU A 262 9.13 -6.80 8.45
CA LEU A 262 7.78 -7.32 8.56
C LEU A 262 7.01 -7.15 7.25
N VAL A 263 7.20 -6.04 6.55
CA VAL A 263 6.62 -5.80 5.21
C VAL A 263 7.24 -6.76 4.20
N LEU A 264 8.57 -6.88 4.18
CA LEU A 264 9.29 -7.74 3.24
C LEU A 264 9.01 -9.24 3.41
N LYS A 265 8.57 -9.67 4.59
CA LYS A 265 8.07 -11.03 4.83
C LYS A 265 6.74 -11.33 4.12
N LYS A 266 6.00 -10.31 3.69
CA LYS A 266 4.75 -10.47 2.94
C LYS A 266 5.06 -10.60 1.43
N PRO A 267 4.14 -11.16 0.62
CA PRO A 267 4.26 -11.12 -0.83
C PRO A 267 4.35 -9.69 -1.35
N ARG A 268 5.13 -9.45 -2.41
CA ARG A 268 5.33 -8.10 -3.00
C ARG A 268 4.03 -7.32 -3.28
N PRO A 269 2.95 -7.93 -3.81
CA PRO A 269 1.68 -7.21 -4.03
C PRO A 269 1.05 -6.65 -2.77
N GLN A 270 1.37 -7.22 -1.62
CA GLN A 270 0.85 -6.76 -0.33
C GLN A 270 1.72 -5.65 0.27
N HIS A 271 2.94 -5.42 -0.23
CA HIS A 271 3.87 -4.46 0.37
C HIS A 271 3.28 -3.05 0.41
N GLU A 272 2.68 -2.58 -0.68
CA GLU A 272 2.09 -1.23 -0.72
C GLU A 272 0.90 -1.09 0.24
N ARG A 273 0.05 -2.12 0.31
CA ARG A 273 -1.06 -2.17 1.27
C ARG A 273 -0.56 -2.16 2.71
N GLU A 274 0.50 -2.90 3.02
CA GLU A 274 1.11 -2.91 4.36
C GLU A 274 1.83 -1.59 4.69
N ILE A 275 2.49 -0.96 3.73
CA ILE A 275 3.06 0.38 3.87
C ILE A 275 1.94 1.41 4.16
N ALA A 276 0.75 1.25 3.59
CA ALA A 276 -0.38 2.15 3.84
C ALA A 276 -1.02 2.04 5.24
N LYS A 277 -0.86 0.92 5.94
CA LYS A 277 -1.50 0.67 7.25
C LYS A 277 -0.83 1.39 8.43
N GLY A 278 0.33 2.02 8.22
CA GLY A 278 1.11 2.62 9.29
C GLY A 278 1.89 1.59 10.12
N PRO A 279 2.55 2.02 11.21
CA PRO A 279 3.42 1.13 11.98
C PRO A 279 2.64 -0.05 12.57
N PRO A 280 3.16 -1.29 12.47
CA PRO A 280 2.52 -2.49 12.99
C PRO A 280 2.22 -2.40 14.49
N PRO A 281 1.12 -3.01 14.99
CA PRO A 281 0.70 -2.88 16.39
C PRO A 281 1.79 -3.19 17.41
N ASN A 282 2.63 -4.18 17.11
CA ASN A 282 3.74 -4.62 17.96
C ASN A 282 4.95 -3.67 17.95
N LEU A 283 5.00 -2.71 17.02
CA LEU A 283 6.07 -1.71 16.91
C LEU A 283 5.61 -0.30 17.26
N VAL A 284 4.31 -0.04 17.42
CA VAL A 284 3.75 1.31 17.69
C VAL A 284 4.46 2.01 18.85
N THR A 285 4.81 1.29 19.91
CA THR A 285 5.50 1.85 21.10
C THR A 285 6.90 2.40 20.81
N GLN A 286 7.52 1.99 19.70
CA GLN A 286 8.85 2.42 19.29
C GLN A 286 8.81 3.68 18.41
N PHE A 287 7.63 4.08 17.92
CA PHE A 287 7.44 5.26 17.10
C PHE A 287 6.85 6.39 17.94
N ARG A 288 7.51 7.55 17.92
CA ARG A 288 7.00 8.78 18.54
C ARG A 288 6.41 9.67 17.47
N PRO A 289 5.38 10.49 17.76
CA PRO A 289 4.96 11.54 16.86
C PRO A 289 6.15 12.41 16.47
N ALA A 290 6.29 12.74 15.19
CA ALA A 290 7.35 13.65 14.77
C ALA A 290 7.14 15.00 15.45
N SER A 291 8.21 15.52 16.10
CA SER A 291 8.17 16.83 16.73
C SER A 291 7.75 17.85 15.69
N ASN A 292 6.55 18.41 15.85
CA ASN A 292 6.09 19.47 14.99
C ASN A 292 6.82 20.77 15.37
N ALA A 293 6.89 21.73 14.44
CA ALA A 293 7.55 23.02 14.68
C ALA A 293 6.92 23.79 15.87
N SER A 294 5.64 23.56 16.14
CA SER A 294 4.91 24.12 17.27
C SER A 294 5.40 23.59 18.62
N ASP A 295 5.75 22.31 18.75
CA ASP A 295 6.23 21.70 20.00
C ASP A 295 7.62 22.24 20.34
N GLN A 296 8.48 22.40 19.33
CA GLN A 296 9.79 23.04 19.51
C GLN A 296 9.66 24.52 19.89
N HIS A 297 8.67 25.23 19.33
CA HIS A 297 8.38 26.59 19.74
C HIS A 297 7.88 26.66 21.20
N LEU A 298 6.94 25.80 21.57
CA LEU A 298 6.42 25.72 22.94
C LEU A 298 7.52 25.40 23.95
N GLN A 299 8.41 24.45 23.66
CA GLN A 299 9.55 24.13 24.53
C GLN A 299 10.50 25.31 24.71
N ARG A 300 10.79 26.05 23.63
CA ARG A 300 11.62 27.26 23.70
C ARG A 300 10.98 28.35 24.57
N VAL A 301 9.68 28.57 24.40
CA VAL A 301 8.91 29.53 25.22
C VAL A 301 8.87 29.09 26.69
N GLN A 302 8.65 27.81 26.97
CA GLN A 302 8.68 27.29 28.35
C GLN A 302 10.06 27.48 29.00
N HIS A 303 11.13 27.23 28.26
CA HIS A 303 12.49 27.44 28.74
C HIS A 303 12.77 28.92 29.02
N SER A 304 12.38 29.83 28.11
CA SER A 304 12.58 31.28 28.29
C SER A 304 11.79 31.81 29.49
N VAL A 305 10.54 31.39 29.65
CA VAL A 305 9.70 31.74 30.82
C VAL A 305 10.33 31.25 32.12
N LYS A 306 10.89 30.03 32.15
CA LYS A 306 11.58 29.50 33.34
C LYS A 306 12.83 30.32 33.69
N MET A 307 13.59 30.77 32.69
CA MET A 307 14.76 31.64 32.92
C MET A 307 14.34 33.03 33.40
N ALA A 308 13.32 33.63 32.79
CA ALA A 308 12.78 34.92 33.23
C ALA A 308 12.29 34.86 34.68
N LYS A 309 11.57 33.79 35.06
CA LYS A 309 11.15 33.56 36.44
C LYS A 309 12.34 33.51 37.41
N LYS A 310 13.41 32.79 37.06
CA LYS A 310 14.62 32.73 37.90
C LYS A 310 15.30 34.09 38.05
N ALA A 311 15.36 34.89 36.99
CA ALA A 311 15.94 36.23 37.04
C ALA A 311 15.13 37.14 37.97
N VAL A 312 13.80 37.13 37.86
CA VAL A 312 12.91 37.90 38.74
C VAL A 312 13.06 37.46 40.20
N GLN A 313 13.10 36.15 40.46
CA GLN A 313 13.35 35.63 41.82
C GLN A 313 14.70 36.08 42.38
N GLY A 314 15.75 36.10 41.56
CA GLY A 314 17.06 36.60 41.96
C GLY A 314 17.06 38.10 42.25
N MET A 315 16.33 38.90 41.46
CA MET A 315 16.16 40.33 41.72
C MET A 315 15.37 40.58 43.01
N GLN A 316 14.28 39.83 43.25
CA GLN A 316 13.51 39.94 44.48
C GLN A 316 14.39 39.64 45.71
N ALA A 317 15.24 38.61 45.64
CA ALA A 317 16.16 38.30 46.74
C ALA A 317 17.14 39.45 47.02
N LYS A 318 17.63 40.13 45.98
CA LYS A 318 18.50 41.31 46.12
C LYS A 318 17.78 42.50 46.75
N ILE A 319 16.52 42.74 46.36
CA ILE A 319 15.69 43.81 46.94
C ILE A 319 15.49 43.55 48.44
N ASN A 320 15.12 42.33 48.81
CA ASN A 320 14.92 41.97 50.22
C ASN A 320 16.21 42.14 51.04
N HIS A 321 17.37 41.83 50.48
CA HIS A 321 18.66 42.04 51.15
C HIS A 321 18.98 43.54 51.33
N PHE A 322 18.64 44.36 50.34
CA PHE A 322 18.78 45.81 50.44
C PHE A 322 17.87 46.38 51.53
N GLU A 323 16.61 45.95 51.59
CA GLU A 323 15.66 46.35 52.65
C GLU A 323 16.20 46.03 54.05
N GLN A 324 16.78 44.84 54.24
CA GLN A 324 17.44 44.47 55.50
C GLN A 324 18.59 45.40 55.85
N THR A 325 19.41 45.77 54.86
CA THR A 325 20.53 46.71 55.07
C THR A 325 20.03 48.10 55.48
N VAL A 326 18.97 48.58 54.82
CA VAL A 326 18.34 49.87 55.16
C VAL A 326 17.80 49.84 56.60
N GLN A 327 17.16 48.76 57.03
CA GLN A 327 16.67 48.62 58.41
C GLN A 327 17.80 48.66 59.45
N VAL A 328 18.94 48.03 59.16
CA VAL A 328 20.13 48.09 60.04
C VAL A 328 20.63 49.52 60.15
N LEU A 329 20.75 50.23 59.02
CA LEU A 329 21.17 51.64 59.01
C LEU A 329 20.18 52.54 59.77
N GLN A 330 18.88 52.33 59.57
CA GLN A 330 17.84 53.08 60.28
C GLN A 330 17.94 52.87 61.80
N THR A 331 18.17 51.63 62.23
CA THR A 331 18.35 51.31 63.66
C THR A 331 19.58 52.00 64.24
N ALA A 332 20.70 52.04 63.49
CA ALA A 332 21.92 52.72 63.90
C ALA A 332 21.72 54.24 64.03
N ILE A 333 20.97 54.87 63.11
CA ILE A 333 20.65 56.31 63.17
C ILE A 333 19.85 56.64 64.43
N VAL A 334 18.81 55.85 64.75
CA VAL A 334 18.01 56.04 65.97
C VAL A 334 18.87 55.96 67.21
N PHE A 335 19.77 54.98 67.28
CA PHE A 335 20.70 54.84 68.40
C PHE A 335 21.64 56.05 68.55
N MET A 336 22.21 56.54 67.44
CA MET A 336 23.09 57.72 67.47
C MET A 336 22.33 58.99 67.92
N ASN A 337 21.09 59.18 67.47
CA ASN A 337 20.28 60.31 67.90
C ASN A 337 19.98 60.25 69.40
N GLN A 338 19.61 59.08 69.93
CA GLN A 338 19.40 58.91 71.37
C GLN A 338 20.67 59.19 72.18
N MET A 339 21.84 58.76 71.67
CA MET A 339 23.11 59.06 72.30
C MET A 339 23.38 60.56 72.32
N LEU A 340 23.12 61.28 71.22
CA LEU A 340 23.29 62.73 71.17
C LEU A 340 22.34 63.47 72.12
N GLU A 341 21.08 63.05 72.21
CA GLU A 341 20.11 63.60 73.18
C GLU A 341 20.61 63.40 74.62
N ASN A 342 21.02 62.18 74.98
CA ASN A 342 21.57 61.92 76.31
C ASN A 342 22.82 62.76 76.61
N HIS A 343 23.67 62.99 75.62
CA HIS A 343 24.85 63.84 75.78
C HIS A 343 24.47 65.31 75.99
N LEU A 344 23.43 65.80 75.30
CA LEU A 344 22.89 67.14 75.51
C LEU A 344 22.33 67.28 76.93
N ASP A 345 21.52 66.33 77.41
CA ASP A 345 20.96 66.34 78.76
C ASP A 345 22.07 66.42 79.84
N VAL A 346 23.16 65.66 79.66
CA VAL A 346 24.31 65.71 80.57
C VAL A 346 24.99 67.08 80.55
N ILE A 347 25.16 67.68 79.36
CA ILE A 347 25.77 69.00 79.23
C ILE A 347 24.89 70.08 79.86
N GLU A 348 23.56 70.01 79.68
CA GLU A 348 22.61 70.93 80.29
C GLU A 348 22.64 70.83 81.82
N ALA A 349 22.62 69.61 82.38
CA ALA A 349 22.76 69.40 83.82
C ALA A 349 24.10 69.93 84.37
N MET A 350 25.21 69.73 83.65
CA MET A 350 26.50 70.33 84.02
C MET A 350 26.48 71.86 83.97
N GLY A 351 25.69 72.46 83.08
CA GLY A 351 25.51 73.91 82.99
C GLY A 351 24.70 74.48 84.15
N GLU A 352 23.68 73.76 84.61
CA GLU A 352 22.90 74.11 85.81
C GLU A 352 23.76 74.05 87.09
N ASP A 353 24.66 73.07 87.21
CA ASP A 353 25.62 72.98 88.32
C ASP A 353 26.67 74.11 88.34
N VAL A 354 26.85 74.83 87.22
CA VAL A 354 27.83 75.92 87.06
C VAL A 354 27.20 77.30 87.33
N GLU A 355 26.00 77.39 87.89
CA GLU A 355 25.40 78.66 88.30
C GLU A 355 26.28 79.37 89.36
N ILE A 356 27.04 80.36 88.90
CA ILE A 356 27.90 81.22 89.72
C ILE A 356 26.97 82.05 90.62
N GLN A 357 26.98 81.77 91.93
CA GLN A 357 26.30 82.62 92.90
C GLN A 357 26.77 84.08 92.77
N PRO A 358 25.86 85.07 92.68
CA PRO A 358 26.23 86.46 92.53
C PRO A 358 26.58 87.05 93.91
N ASP A 359 27.67 86.59 94.54
CA ASP A 359 28.12 87.13 95.84
C ASP A 359 29.65 87.18 96.02
N SER A 360 30.45 87.17 94.94
CA SER A 360 31.90 87.39 95.06
C SER A 360 32.33 88.86 95.22
N ILE A 361 31.42 89.74 95.66
CA ILE A 361 31.72 91.14 96.03
C ILE A 361 32.58 91.21 97.32
N GLU A 362 32.68 90.13 98.10
CA GLU A 362 33.56 90.10 99.29
C GLU A 362 35.06 90.10 98.95
N THR A 363 35.46 89.70 97.74
CA THR A 363 36.89 89.64 97.37
C THR A 363 37.52 91.01 97.12
N THR A 364 36.75 92.02 96.72
CA THR A 364 37.24 93.39 96.52
C THR A 364 37.34 94.19 97.82
N ALA A 365 36.57 93.83 98.86
CA ALA A 365 36.67 94.46 100.19
C ALA A 365 37.93 93.99 100.96
N ALA A 366 38.33 92.73 100.82
CA ALA A 366 39.52 92.18 101.47
C ALA A 366 40.85 92.71 100.88
N LEU A 367 40.85 93.18 99.63
CA LEU A 367 42.01 93.78 98.97
C LEU A 367 42.24 95.25 99.34
N ALA A 368 41.23 95.94 99.90
CA ALA A 368 41.32 97.34 100.31
C ALA A 368 41.96 97.54 101.69
N ASP A 369 42.09 96.48 102.49
CA ASP A 369 42.58 96.52 103.88
C ASP A 369 44.05 96.09 104.02
N ILE A 370 44.79 96.04 102.91
CA ILE A 370 46.23 95.74 102.89
C ILE A 370 47.01 97.06 103.08
N PRO A 371 47.63 97.33 104.25
CA PRO A 371 48.40 98.54 104.45
C PRO A 371 49.67 98.52 103.59
N ASN A 372 49.94 99.61 102.86
CA ASN A 372 51.19 99.82 102.14
C ASN A 372 52.37 99.82 103.13
N GLN A 373 53.32 98.90 102.95
CA GLN A 373 54.58 98.93 103.68
C GLN A 373 55.48 100.04 103.13
N GLU A 374 56.11 100.81 104.02
CA GLU A 374 57.15 101.78 103.66
C GLU A 374 58.37 101.06 103.07
N ASP A 375 58.88 101.59 101.97
CA ASP A 375 60.05 101.13 101.25
C ASP A 375 61.34 101.46 102.03
N VAL A 376 62.00 100.44 102.59
CA VAL A 376 63.19 100.61 103.45
C VAL A 376 64.50 100.37 102.68
N ASP A 377 64.45 100.10 101.37
CA ASP A 377 65.64 99.71 100.59
C ASP A 377 66.23 100.85 99.73
N HIS A 378 65.79 102.09 99.94
CA HIS A 378 66.34 103.29 99.31
C HIS A 378 66.78 104.35 100.34
N ASN A 379 67.99 104.17 100.87
CA ASN A 379 68.85 105.24 101.41
C ASN A 379 70.33 104.95 101.18
#